data_AF-A0A7C5FTB2-F1
#
_entry.id   AF-A0A7C5FTB2-F1
#
_cell.length_a   1.000
_cell.length_b   1.000
_cell.length_c   1.000
_cell.angle_alpha   90.00
_cell.angle_beta   90.00
_cell.angle_gamma   90.00
#
_symmetry.space_group_name_H-M   'P 1'
#
loop_
_entity.id
_entity.type
_entity.pdbx_description
1 polymer ?
#
loop_
_entity_poly.entity_id
_entity_poly.type
_entity_poly.pdbx_seq_one_letter_code
_entity_poly.pdbx_strand_id
1 'polypeptide(L)'
;MISSPRLGFLREEMHSPEWASSQYTSFDRNAAQTRQDAENFLYSLVQEDVTKPDHITPESLALSLWLLRAINDSALFSRFSVTARDIYQHMIETFNPDMVEDASMSLGMRVERVEGKIFRIRALDYIRSSTHLSGARYRLAFQDIKEGWVYLEKSVLSKVLREHFVTRIKEFYESIDQRAAVQILGEFHDLVQ
;
A
#
# COMPACT_ATOMS: atom_id res chain seq x y z
N MET A 1 -12.91 23.18 -4.36
CA MET A 1 -11.49 22.88 -4.12
C MET A 1 -11.43 21.68 -3.21
N ILE A 2 -11.22 20.49 -3.77
CA ILE A 2 -10.98 19.28 -2.97
C ILE A 2 -9.49 19.35 -2.61
N SER A 3 -9.17 19.56 -1.34
CA SER A 3 -7.80 19.50 -0.85
C SER A 3 -7.23 18.13 -1.22
N SER A 4 -6.15 18.08 -2.00
CA SER A 4 -5.42 16.84 -2.26
C SER A 4 -5.07 16.24 -0.90
N PRO A 5 -5.61 15.07 -0.51
CA PRO A 5 -5.17 14.43 0.70
C PRO A 5 -3.67 14.21 0.53
N ARG A 6 -2.86 14.73 1.45
CA ARG A 6 -1.45 14.35 1.52
C ARG A 6 -1.45 12.85 1.75
N LEU A 7 -1.34 12.08 0.67
CA LEU A 7 -1.29 10.62 0.68
C LEU A 7 0.06 10.18 1.23
N GLY A 8 0.49 10.66 2.39
CA GLY A 8 1.73 10.23 3.03
C GLY A 8 1.65 8.73 3.27
N PHE A 9 2.29 7.96 2.41
CA PHE A 9 2.23 6.52 2.45
C PHE A 9 3.07 6.02 3.62
N LEU A 10 2.44 5.29 4.54
CA LEU A 10 3.08 4.66 5.72
C LEU A 10 4.17 5.53 6.35
N ARG A 11 3.76 6.61 7.02
CA ARG A 11 4.66 7.60 7.63
C ARG A 11 5.60 6.96 8.66
N GLU A 12 6.77 7.56 8.87
CA GLU A 12 7.77 7.04 9.81
C GLU A 12 7.19 6.80 11.21
N GLU A 13 6.31 7.67 11.71
CA GLU A 13 5.70 7.46 13.02
C GLU A 13 4.86 6.18 13.11
N MET A 14 4.31 5.69 11.99
CA MET A 14 3.48 4.49 11.95
C MET A 14 4.27 3.20 12.19
N HIS A 15 5.61 3.26 12.10
CA HIS A 15 6.50 2.16 12.46
C HIS A 15 6.66 2.01 13.98
N SER A 16 6.22 2.99 14.77
CA SER A 16 6.45 3.00 16.22
C SER A 16 5.38 2.20 16.99
N PRO A 17 5.78 1.42 18.02
CA PRO A 17 4.84 0.80 18.95
C PRO A 17 3.90 1.81 19.61
N GLU A 18 4.38 3.01 19.91
CA GLU A 18 3.59 4.08 20.53
C GLU A 18 2.44 4.52 19.63
N TRP A 19 2.70 4.67 18.32
CA TRP A 19 1.65 4.98 17.36
C TRP A 19 0.61 3.85 17.31
N ALA A 20 1.05 2.60 17.16
CA ALA A 20 0.13 1.46 17.07
C ALA A 20 -0.74 1.33 18.33
N SER A 21 -0.13 1.48 19.51
CA SER A 21 -0.86 1.52 20.78
C SER A 21 -1.86 2.67 20.82
N SER A 22 -1.47 3.88 20.38
CA SER A 22 -2.37 5.03 20.35
C SER A 22 -3.59 4.80 19.45
N GLN A 23 -3.43 4.10 18.33
CA GLN A 23 -4.54 3.79 17.44
C GLN A 23 -5.43 2.70 18.01
N TYR A 24 -4.84 1.69 18.66
CA TYR A 24 -5.58 0.52 19.11
C TYR A 24 -6.31 0.75 20.44
N THR A 25 -5.72 1.47 21.39
CA THR A 25 -6.28 1.62 22.75
C THR A 25 -7.04 2.93 22.96
N SER A 26 -6.96 3.87 22.02
CA SER A 26 -7.64 5.16 22.16
C SER A 26 -9.16 5.05 21.98
N PHE A 27 -9.87 5.89 22.72
CA PHE A 27 -11.31 6.14 22.58
C PHE A 27 -11.62 7.30 21.62
N ASP A 28 -10.60 7.90 21.02
CA ASP A 28 -10.78 8.90 19.97
C ASP A 28 -11.53 8.30 18.78
N ARG A 29 -12.44 9.10 18.20
CA ARG A 29 -13.31 8.64 17.11
C ARG A 29 -12.52 8.24 15.87
N ASN A 30 -11.43 8.95 15.55
CA ASN A 30 -10.63 8.63 14.38
C ASN A 30 -9.85 7.32 14.60
N ALA A 31 -9.23 7.17 15.77
CA ALA A 31 -8.54 5.93 16.15
C ALA A 31 -9.49 4.72 16.15
N ALA A 32 -10.71 4.87 16.68
CA ALA A 32 -11.72 3.83 16.66
C ALA A 32 -12.15 3.45 15.24
N GLN A 33 -12.30 4.44 14.34
CA GLN A 33 -12.60 4.17 12.93
C GLN A 33 -11.44 3.45 12.24
N THR A 34 -10.20 3.90 12.44
CA THR A 34 -9.00 3.25 11.90
C THR A 34 -8.89 1.80 12.35
N ARG A 35 -9.14 1.52 13.64
CA ARG A 35 -9.20 0.17 14.20
C ARG A 35 -10.29 -0.66 13.52
N GLN A 36 -11.51 -0.15 13.46
CA GLN A 36 -12.63 -0.86 12.84
C GLN A 36 -12.36 -1.18 11.36
N ASP A 37 -11.80 -0.22 10.61
CA ASP A 37 -11.48 -0.41 9.19
C ASP A 37 -10.39 -1.46 8.99
N ALA A 38 -9.36 -1.46 9.83
CA ALA A 38 -8.28 -2.45 9.79
C ALA A 38 -8.81 -3.86 10.11
N GLU A 39 -9.58 -3.99 11.19
CA GLU A 39 -10.18 -5.27 11.59
C GLU A 39 -11.16 -5.79 10.53
N ASN A 40 -12.05 -4.95 10.02
CA ASN A 40 -12.99 -5.31 8.94
C ASN A 40 -12.25 -5.81 7.70
N PHE A 41 -11.15 -5.16 7.33
CA PHE A 41 -10.36 -5.62 6.21
C PHE A 41 -9.80 -7.01 6.48
N LEU A 42 -9.19 -7.27 7.63
CA LEU A 42 -8.67 -8.61 7.95
C LEU A 42 -9.78 -9.66 8.01
N TYR A 43 -10.92 -9.36 8.62
CA TYR A 43 -12.07 -10.27 8.65
C TYR A 43 -12.58 -10.60 7.24
N SER A 44 -12.60 -9.63 6.33
CA SER A 44 -13.01 -9.87 4.93
C SER A 44 -12.06 -10.78 4.15
N LEU A 45 -10.83 -10.99 4.64
CA LEU A 45 -9.86 -11.91 4.03
C LEU A 45 -9.97 -13.32 4.59
N VAL A 46 -10.50 -13.45 5.81
CA VAL A 46 -10.76 -14.73 6.46
C VAL A 46 -12.09 -15.30 5.99
N GLN A 47 -13.12 -14.46 5.84
CA GLN A 47 -14.47 -14.86 5.42
C GLN A 47 -14.66 -14.69 3.91
N GLU A 48 -14.92 -15.77 3.18
CA GLU A 48 -15.05 -15.74 1.72
C GLU A 48 -16.30 -14.97 1.22
N ASP A 49 -17.32 -14.82 2.07
CA ASP A 49 -18.61 -14.20 1.72
C ASP A 49 -18.72 -12.70 2.05
N VAL A 50 -17.67 -12.08 2.58
CA VAL A 50 -17.67 -10.65 2.92
C VAL A 50 -17.21 -9.82 1.72
N THR A 51 -17.93 -8.72 1.45
CA THR A 51 -17.51 -7.78 0.40
C THR A 51 -16.14 -7.20 0.76
N LYS A 52 -15.17 -7.42 -0.13
CA LYS A 52 -13.82 -6.88 0.03
C LYS A 52 -13.87 -5.36 0.02
N PRO A 53 -13.08 -4.67 0.85
CA PRO A 53 -12.99 -3.22 0.81
C PRO A 53 -12.49 -2.75 -0.56
N ASP A 54 -13.07 -1.65 -1.05
CA ASP A 54 -12.68 -0.97 -2.30
C ASP A 54 -11.73 0.21 -2.05
N HIS A 55 -11.53 0.56 -0.77
CA HIS A 55 -10.65 1.63 -0.32
C HIS A 55 -9.92 1.24 0.97
N ILE A 56 -8.72 1.80 1.15
CA ILE A 56 -7.96 1.69 2.39
C ILE A 56 -7.22 3.01 2.67
N THR A 57 -7.27 3.46 3.93
CA THR A 57 -6.52 4.64 4.36
C THR A 57 -5.10 4.24 4.76
N PRO A 58 -4.11 5.15 4.70
CA PRO A 58 -2.75 4.85 5.16
C PRO A 58 -2.72 4.35 6.61
N GLU A 59 -3.53 4.95 7.48
CA GLU A 59 -3.64 4.56 8.89
C GLU A 59 -4.22 3.15 9.07
N SER A 60 -5.30 2.79 8.36
CA SER A 60 -5.88 1.44 8.47
C SER A 60 -5.01 0.38 7.80
N LEU A 61 -4.29 0.73 6.73
CA LEU A 61 -3.25 -0.10 6.13
C LEU A 61 -2.14 -0.40 7.14
N ALA A 62 -1.58 0.63 7.77
CA ALA A 62 -0.53 0.50 8.76
C ALA A 62 -0.98 -0.37 9.96
N LEU A 63 -2.17 -0.09 10.52
CA LEU A 63 -2.69 -0.86 11.64
C LEU A 63 -3.00 -2.32 11.26
N SER A 64 -3.49 -2.57 10.04
CA SER A 64 -3.67 -3.94 9.54
C SER A 64 -2.33 -4.70 9.49
N LEU A 65 -1.24 -4.05 9.07
CA LEU A 65 0.09 -4.67 9.04
C LEU A 65 0.60 -5.00 10.46
N TRP A 66 0.33 -4.13 11.44
CA TRP A 66 0.60 -4.40 12.85
C TRP A 66 -0.19 -5.61 13.39
N LEU A 67 -1.49 -5.68 13.10
CA LEU A 67 -2.35 -6.82 13.47
C LEU A 67 -1.85 -8.12 12.81
N LEU A 68 -1.55 -8.08 11.51
CA LEU A 68 -0.99 -9.23 10.78
C LEU A 68 0.35 -9.68 11.38
N ARG A 69 1.17 -8.74 11.85
CA ARG A 69 2.45 -9.07 12.47
C ARG A 69 2.25 -9.74 13.82
N ALA A 70 1.26 -9.32 14.60
CA ALA A 70 0.87 -9.97 15.85
C ALA A 70 0.34 -11.40 15.61
N ILE A 71 -0.51 -11.58 14.58
CA ILE A 71 -1.02 -12.91 14.16
C ILE A 71 0.10 -13.81 13.65
N ASN A 72 1.03 -13.24 12.87
CA ASN A 72 2.16 -13.94 12.26
C ASN A 72 1.75 -15.12 11.35
N ASP A 73 0.64 -14.96 10.60
CA ASP A 73 0.21 -15.91 9.57
C ASP A 73 0.64 -15.43 8.17
N SER A 74 1.60 -16.15 7.59
CA SER A 74 2.13 -15.86 6.25
C SER A 74 1.09 -15.99 5.13
N ALA A 75 0.10 -16.89 5.26
CA ALA A 75 -0.95 -17.08 4.27
C ALA A 75 -1.96 -15.92 4.32
N LEU A 76 -2.32 -15.46 5.52
CA LEU A 76 -3.15 -14.27 5.69
C LEU A 76 -2.46 -13.01 5.18
N PHE A 77 -1.17 -12.81 5.49
CA PHE A 77 -0.38 -11.70 4.96
C PHE A 77 -0.31 -11.71 3.42
N SER A 78 -0.17 -12.90 2.82
CA SER A 78 -0.20 -13.05 1.35
C SER A 78 -1.54 -12.61 0.75
N ARG A 79 -2.67 -13.09 1.31
CA ARG A 79 -4.02 -12.68 0.89
C ARG A 79 -4.25 -11.18 1.05
N PHE A 80 -3.80 -10.61 2.16
CA PHE A 80 -3.83 -9.18 2.43
C PHE A 80 -3.06 -8.39 1.39
N SER A 81 -1.80 -8.78 1.15
CA SER A 81 -0.91 -8.08 0.21
C SER A 81 -1.50 -8.06 -1.20
N VAL A 82 -2.09 -9.17 -1.66
CA VAL A 82 -2.77 -9.23 -2.96
C VAL A 82 -3.97 -8.29 -3.02
N THR A 83 -4.80 -8.27 -1.98
CA THR A 83 -6.03 -7.46 -1.98
C THR A 83 -5.70 -5.96 -1.86
N ALA A 84 -4.81 -5.59 -0.93
CA ALA A 84 -4.35 -4.21 -0.76
C ALA A 84 -3.67 -3.67 -2.04
N ARG A 85 -2.89 -4.51 -2.70
CA ARG A 85 -2.27 -4.22 -4.00
C ARG A 85 -3.31 -3.92 -5.08
N ASP A 86 -4.35 -4.73 -5.16
CA ASP A 86 -5.38 -4.58 -6.20
C ASP A 86 -6.26 -3.33 -5.95
N ILE A 87 -6.59 -3.04 -4.68
CA ILE A 87 -7.22 -1.77 -4.26
C ILE A 87 -6.34 -0.59 -4.69
N TYR A 88 -5.04 -0.63 -4.38
CA TYR A 88 -4.13 0.45 -4.73
C TYR A 88 -4.03 0.67 -6.24
N GLN A 89 -3.93 -0.40 -7.04
CA GLN A 89 -3.94 -0.31 -8.50
C GLN A 89 -5.21 0.38 -9.00
N HIS A 90 -6.38 -0.02 -8.48
CA HIS A 90 -7.67 0.56 -8.87
C HIS A 90 -7.75 2.06 -8.52
N MET A 91 -7.27 2.46 -7.34
CA MET A 91 -7.16 3.87 -6.96
C MET A 91 -6.31 4.65 -7.97
N ILE A 92 -5.12 4.17 -8.31
CA ILE A 92 -4.26 4.82 -9.30
C ILE A 92 -4.96 4.92 -10.66
N GLU A 93 -5.67 3.89 -11.10
CA GLU A 93 -6.39 3.89 -12.38
C GLU A 93 -7.54 4.90 -12.44
N THR A 94 -8.15 5.24 -11.30
CA THR A 94 -9.24 6.24 -11.21
C THR A 94 -8.75 7.67 -10.98
N PHE A 95 -7.54 7.85 -10.45
CA PHE A 95 -6.97 9.17 -10.16
C PHE A 95 -6.80 10.08 -11.39
N ASN A 96 -6.89 11.39 -11.21
CA ASN A 96 -6.40 12.31 -12.23
C ASN A 96 -4.85 12.27 -12.28
N PRO A 97 -4.20 12.76 -13.35
CA PRO A 97 -2.75 12.68 -13.46
C PRO A 97 -1.97 13.30 -12.29
N ASP A 98 -2.45 14.42 -11.74
CA ASP A 98 -1.76 15.13 -10.66
C ASP A 98 -1.77 14.30 -9.36
N MET A 99 -2.88 13.61 -9.08
CA MET A 99 -2.98 12.67 -7.96
C MET A 99 -2.09 11.43 -8.13
N VAL A 100 -1.79 11.01 -9.36
CA VAL A 100 -0.85 9.89 -9.60
C VAL A 100 0.57 10.29 -9.22
N GLU A 101 0.99 11.51 -9.55
CA GLU A 101 2.29 12.03 -9.12
C GLU A 101 2.38 12.09 -7.60
N ASP A 102 1.39 12.70 -6.94
CA ASP A 102 1.32 12.80 -5.48
C ASP A 102 1.42 11.41 -4.81
N ALA A 103 0.64 10.44 -5.30
CA ALA A 103 0.64 9.08 -4.77
C ALA A 103 1.95 8.34 -5.03
N SER A 104 2.61 8.57 -6.17
CA SER A 104 3.90 7.96 -6.45
C SER A 104 5.02 8.53 -5.58
N MET A 105 5.02 9.85 -5.38
CA MET A 105 6.01 10.54 -4.58
C MET A 105 5.93 10.08 -3.14
N SER A 106 4.72 9.89 -2.62
CA SER A 106 4.54 9.39 -1.27
C SER A 106 4.97 7.94 -1.08
N LEU A 107 4.89 7.11 -2.12
CA LEU A 107 5.52 5.79 -2.16
C LEU A 107 7.06 5.82 -2.27
N GLY A 108 7.67 7.01 -2.35
CA GLY A 108 9.10 7.19 -2.55
C GLY A 108 9.55 6.93 -4.00
N MET A 109 8.63 6.96 -4.98
CA MET A 109 8.95 6.83 -6.40
C MET A 109 8.72 8.15 -7.12
N ARG A 110 9.75 8.65 -7.81
CA ARG A 110 9.62 9.89 -8.58
C ARG A 110 9.00 9.60 -9.94
N VAL A 111 7.74 10.00 -10.09
CA VAL A 111 7.01 10.02 -11.36
C VAL A 111 6.71 11.46 -11.73
N GLU A 112 6.81 11.78 -13.02
CA GLU A 112 6.50 13.11 -13.53
C GLU A 112 5.57 12.98 -14.74
N ARG A 113 4.52 13.80 -14.80
CA ARG A 113 3.68 13.94 -15.99
C ARG A 113 4.44 14.71 -17.05
N VAL A 114 4.29 14.27 -18.29
CA VAL A 114 4.89 14.94 -19.45
C VAL A 114 3.81 15.70 -20.22
N GLU A 115 2.92 14.97 -20.89
CA GLU A 115 1.80 15.53 -21.64
C GLU A 115 0.65 14.53 -21.69
N GLY A 116 -0.60 15.02 -21.63
CA GLY A 116 -1.78 14.18 -21.66
C GLY A 116 -1.81 13.15 -20.53
N LYS A 117 -1.78 11.86 -20.89
CA LYS A 117 -1.79 10.68 -19.99
C LYS A 117 -0.45 9.93 -19.96
N ILE A 118 0.62 10.58 -20.42
CA ILE A 118 1.97 10.01 -20.41
C ILE A 118 2.73 10.52 -19.19
N PHE A 119 3.37 9.58 -18.52
CA PHE A 119 4.21 9.78 -17.37
C PHE A 119 5.63 9.33 -17.68
N ARG A 120 6.60 9.86 -16.96
CA ARG A 120 7.97 9.38 -16.98
C ARG A 120 8.43 8.99 -15.59
N ILE A 121 9.20 7.91 -15.52
CA ILE A 121 9.82 7.43 -14.29
C ILE A 121 11.29 7.12 -14.55
N ARG A 122 12.14 7.16 -13.51
CA ARG A 122 13.57 6.84 -13.70
C ARG A 122 13.71 5.38 -14.10
N ALA A 123 14.60 5.09 -15.05
CA ALA A 123 14.79 3.74 -15.57
C ALA A 123 15.17 2.73 -14.48
N LEU A 124 15.97 3.13 -13.50
CA LEU A 124 16.34 2.26 -12.38
C LEU A 124 15.14 1.91 -11.49
N ASP A 125 14.24 2.87 -11.24
CA ASP A 125 13.03 2.64 -10.46
C ASP A 125 12.07 1.73 -11.23
N TYR A 126 11.93 1.95 -12.55
CA TYR A 126 11.19 1.06 -13.42
C TYR A 126 11.68 -0.38 -13.34
N ILE A 127 12.98 -0.60 -13.54
CA ILE A 127 13.59 -1.93 -13.54
C ILE A 127 13.35 -2.64 -12.20
N ARG A 128 13.53 -1.94 -11.08
CA ARG A 128 13.32 -2.49 -9.73
C ARG A 128 11.88 -2.91 -9.50
N SER A 129 10.93 -2.09 -9.94
CA SER A 129 9.51 -2.31 -9.69
C SER A 129 8.80 -3.13 -10.78
N SER A 130 9.44 -3.40 -11.92
CA SER A 130 8.84 -4.19 -13.02
C SER A 130 9.27 -5.66 -13.04
N THR A 131 10.15 -6.09 -12.13
CA THR A 131 10.73 -7.46 -12.12
C THR A 131 9.69 -8.58 -12.08
N HIS A 132 8.57 -8.35 -11.40
CA HIS A 132 7.48 -9.32 -11.24
C HIS A 132 6.36 -9.15 -12.27
N LEU A 133 6.47 -8.18 -13.18
CA LEU A 133 5.46 -7.94 -14.22
C LEU A 133 5.71 -8.81 -15.46
N SER A 134 4.75 -9.68 -15.75
CA SER A 134 4.80 -10.57 -16.92
C SER A 134 4.20 -9.92 -18.16
N GLY A 135 4.89 -10.06 -19.30
CA GLY A 135 4.41 -9.66 -20.62
C GLY A 135 5.38 -8.72 -21.35
N ALA A 136 5.38 -8.76 -22.68
CA ALA A 136 6.30 -7.95 -23.49
C ALA A 136 6.20 -6.46 -23.16
N ARG A 137 4.99 -5.94 -22.95
CA ARG A 137 4.76 -4.52 -22.64
C ARG A 137 5.39 -3.99 -21.34
N TYR A 138 5.96 -4.84 -20.49
CA TYR A 138 6.68 -4.40 -19.27
C TYR A 138 8.19 -4.66 -19.34
N ARG A 139 8.68 -5.26 -20.43
CA ARG A 139 10.13 -5.42 -20.58
C ARG A 139 10.70 -4.08 -21.01
N LEU A 140 11.80 -3.70 -20.38
CA LEU A 140 12.51 -2.46 -20.64
C LEU A 140 12.83 -2.26 -22.14
N ALA A 141 13.20 -3.35 -22.83
CA ALA A 141 13.50 -3.34 -24.27
C ALA A 141 12.34 -2.89 -25.18
N PHE A 142 11.10 -2.92 -24.67
CA PHE A 142 9.90 -2.50 -25.39
C PHE A 142 9.34 -1.17 -24.89
N GLN A 143 10.04 -0.48 -23.98
CA GLN A 143 9.64 0.85 -23.51
C GLN A 143 10.36 1.94 -24.28
N ASP A 144 9.74 3.13 -24.36
CA ASP A 144 10.41 4.32 -24.81
C ASP A 144 11.32 4.86 -23.70
N ILE A 145 12.62 4.96 -23.99
CA ILE A 145 13.66 5.36 -23.03
C ILE A 145 14.43 6.52 -23.60
N LYS A 146 14.44 7.64 -22.86
CA LYS A 146 15.19 8.83 -23.24
C LYS A 146 15.81 9.47 -22.01
N GLU A 147 17.12 9.72 -22.07
CA GLU A 147 17.87 10.43 -21.02
C GLU A 147 17.71 9.81 -19.62
N GLY A 148 17.66 8.49 -19.54
CA GLY A 148 17.51 7.75 -18.27
C GLY A 148 16.07 7.70 -17.72
N TRP A 149 15.09 8.19 -18.49
CA TRP A 149 13.67 8.12 -18.18
C TRP A 149 12.96 7.09 -19.04
N VAL A 150 11.99 6.40 -18.46
CA VAL A 150 11.08 5.48 -19.14
C VAL A 150 9.73 6.16 -19.24
N TYR A 151 9.18 6.25 -20.45
CA TYR A 151 7.91 6.91 -20.73
C TYR A 151 6.78 5.87 -20.80
N LEU A 152 5.73 6.09 -20.02
CA LEU A 152 4.69 5.10 -19.76
C LEU A 152 3.31 5.73 -19.87
N GLU A 153 2.38 4.96 -20.44
CA GLU A 153 0.96 5.22 -20.25
C GLU A 153 0.54 4.93 -18.80
N LYS A 154 -0.50 5.61 -18.34
CA LYS A 154 -1.10 5.40 -17.02
C LYS A 154 -1.39 3.92 -16.69
N SER A 155 -1.83 3.13 -17.67
CA SER A 155 -2.20 1.71 -17.50
C SER A 155 -1.00 0.79 -17.25
N VAL A 156 0.19 1.20 -17.70
CA VAL A 156 1.45 0.50 -17.43
C VAL A 156 2.00 0.99 -16.09
N LEU A 157 2.00 2.30 -15.88
CA LEU A 157 2.45 2.93 -14.64
C LEU A 157 1.67 2.41 -13.42
N SER A 158 0.34 2.23 -13.50
CA SER A 158 -0.46 1.73 -12.37
C SER A 158 0.04 0.39 -11.87
N LYS A 159 0.47 -0.48 -12.79
CA LYS A 159 1.01 -1.81 -12.46
C LYS A 159 2.44 -1.75 -11.94
N VAL A 160 3.26 -0.80 -12.40
CA VAL A 160 4.60 -0.58 -11.85
C VAL A 160 4.50 -0.05 -10.41
N LEU A 161 3.66 0.97 -10.18
CA LEU A 161 3.41 1.52 -8.83
C LEU A 161 2.81 0.48 -7.89
N ARG A 162 1.98 -0.41 -8.41
CA ARG A 162 1.41 -1.53 -7.68
C ARG A 162 2.46 -2.50 -7.13
N GLU A 163 3.44 -2.91 -7.94
CA GLU A 163 4.52 -3.80 -7.46
C GLU A 163 5.44 -3.08 -6.47
N HIS A 164 5.69 -1.79 -6.71
CA HIS A 164 6.44 -0.97 -5.75
C HIS A 164 5.71 -0.86 -4.42
N PHE A 165 4.39 -0.64 -4.43
CA PHE A 165 3.54 -0.66 -3.24
C PHE A 165 3.67 -1.97 -2.46
N VAL A 166 3.63 -3.13 -3.14
CA VAL A 166 3.83 -4.45 -2.49
C VAL A 166 5.18 -4.54 -1.79
N THR A 167 6.23 -4.00 -2.42
CA THR A 167 7.57 -3.96 -1.82
C THR A 167 7.54 -3.11 -0.55
N ARG A 168 6.93 -1.93 -0.59
CA ARG A 168 6.84 -1.01 0.55
C ARG A 168 6.02 -1.57 1.72
N ILE A 169 4.88 -2.22 1.47
CA ILE A 169 4.09 -2.85 2.55
C ILE A 169 4.86 -4.01 3.19
N LYS A 170 5.65 -4.75 2.41
CA LYS A 170 6.47 -5.86 2.90
C LYS A 170 7.60 -5.34 3.78
N GLU A 171 8.32 -4.31 3.34
CA GLU A 171 9.37 -3.65 4.14
C GLU A 171 8.80 -3.11 5.45
N PHE A 172 7.61 -2.49 5.41
CA PHE A 172 6.92 -2.03 6.61
C PHE A 172 6.59 -3.20 7.55
N TYR A 173 5.96 -4.26 7.05
CA TYR A 173 5.62 -5.46 7.81
C TYR A 173 6.85 -6.09 8.48
N GLU A 174 7.95 -6.21 7.74
CA GLU A 174 9.20 -6.80 8.24
C GLU A 174 9.90 -5.92 9.29
N SER A 175 9.68 -4.60 9.24
CA SER A 175 10.23 -3.66 10.23
C SER A 175 9.54 -3.69 11.60
N ILE A 176 8.31 -4.23 11.67
CA ILE A 176 7.57 -4.31 12.93
C ILE A 176 8.13 -5.43 13.81
N ASP A 177 8.48 -5.11 15.06
CA ASP A 177 8.81 -6.11 16.07
C ASP A 177 7.55 -6.90 16.46
N GLN A 178 7.57 -8.20 16.18
CA GLN A 178 6.46 -9.10 16.48
C GLN A 178 6.12 -9.13 17.97
N ARG A 179 7.11 -9.05 18.86
CA ARG A 179 6.84 -9.11 20.31
C ARG A 179 6.09 -7.87 20.77
N ALA A 180 6.50 -6.70 20.30
CA ALA A 180 5.79 -5.45 20.56
C ALA A 180 4.37 -5.49 19.98
N ALA A 181 4.20 -6.02 18.76
CA ALA A 181 2.88 -6.16 18.14
C ALA A 181 1.94 -7.06 18.97
N VAL A 182 2.42 -8.22 19.43
CA VAL A 182 1.65 -9.12 20.30
C VAL A 182 1.32 -8.47 21.65
N GLN A 183 2.26 -7.72 22.24
CA GLN A 183 2.01 -7.03 23.50
C GLN A 183 0.91 -5.97 23.40
N ILE A 184 0.83 -5.25 22.26
CA ILE A 184 -0.15 -4.20 22.05
C ILE A 184 -1.51 -4.78 21.62
N LEU A 185 -1.49 -5.83 20.79
CA LEU A 185 -2.65 -6.29 20.01
C LEU A 185 -3.10 -7.71 20.38
N GLY A 186 -2.56 -8.30 21.46
CA GLY A 186 -2.77 -9.69 21.84
C GLY A 186 -4.25 -10.08 22.03
N GLU A 187 -5.11 -9.14 22.44
CA GLU A 187 -6.56 -9.37 22.53
C GLU A 187 -7.19 -9.71 21.16
N PHE A 188 -6.69 -9.14 20.07
CA PHE A 188 -7.15 -9.47 18.72
C PHE A 188 -6.64 -10.83 18.25
N HIS A 189 -5.40 -11.17 18.61
CA HIS A 189 -4.80 -12.47 18.24
C HIS A 189 -5.66 -13.63 18.74
N ASP A 190 -6.20 -13.53 19.96
CA ASP A 190 -7.02 -14.58 20.56
C ASP A 190 -8.43 -14.68 19.94
N LEU A 191 -8.92 -13.62 19.29
CA LEU A 191 -10.24 -13.60 18.62
C LEU A 191 -10.23 -14.23 17.21
N VAL A 192 -9.06 -14.33 16.58
CA VAL A 192 -8.92 -14.80 15.19
C VAL A 192 -8.51 -16.29 15.11
N GLN A 193 -8.14 -16.91 16.23
CA GLN A 193 -7.92 -18.37 16.35
C GLN A 193 -9.24 -19.13 16.52
#